data_AF-A0A7Y2JH28-F1
#
_entry.id   AF-A0A7Y2JH28-F1
#
_cell.length_a   1.000
_cell.length_b   1.000
_cell.length_c   1.000
_cell.angle_alpha   90.00
_cell.angle_beta   90.00
_cell.angle_gamma   90.00
#
_symmetry.space_group_name_H-M   'P 1'
#
loop_
_entity.id
_entity.type
_entity.pdbx_description
1 polymer ?
#
loop_
_entity_poly.entity_id
_entity_poly.type
_entity_poly.pdbx_seq_one_letter_code
_entity_poly.pdbx_strand_id
1 'polypeptide(L)' 'IQIFNRWGAKIYEKSNYKNDWNGYVHSNSVGSADKVPNGTYYYIINLRNSGLKPFAKGFYVGTK' A
#
# COMPACT_ATOMS: atom_id res chain seq x y z
N ILE A 1 5.35 -2.50 5.68
CA ILE A 1 4.26 -2.71 4.70
C ILE A 1 4.72 -2.19 3.35
N GLN A 2 4.30 -2.84 2.29
CA GLN A 2 4.40 -2.33 0.91
C GLN A 2 2.99 -2.36 0.33
N ILE A 3 2.61 -1.32 -0.42
CA ILE A 3 1.29 -1.20 -1.04
C ILE A 3 1.48 -1.02 -2.54
N PHE A 4 0.66 -1.71 -3.31
CA PHE A 4 0.70 -1.76 -4.76
C PHE A 4 -0.68 -1.42 -5.35
N ASN A 5 -0.68 -0.77 -6.51
CA ASN A 5 -1.90 -0.59 -7.30
C ASN A 5 -2.27 -1.88 -8.05
N ARG A 6 -3.41 -1.86 -8.76
CA ARG A 6 -3.92 -3.03 -9.50
C ARG A 6 -3.01 -3.56 -10.61
N TRP A 7 -2.04 -2.76 -11.04
CA TRP A 7 -1.06 -3.12 -12.08
C TRP A 7 0.27 -3.61 -11.49
N GLY A 8 0.36 -3.74 -10.16
CA GLY A 8 1.57 -4.19 -9.48
C GLY A 8 2.62 -3.10 -9.26
N ALA A 9 2.32 -1.83 -9.54
CA ALA A 9 3.24 -0.74 -9.24
C ALA A 9 3.19 -0.39 -7.75
N LYS A 10 4.35 -0.31 -7.09
CA LYS A 10 4.47 0.04 -5.67
C LYS A 10 4.19 1.53 -5.49
N ILE A 11 3.18 1.84 -4.67
CA ILE A 11 2.71 3.22 -4.45
C ILE A 11 3.08 3.76 -3.06
N TYR A 12 3.41 2.87 -2.13
CA TYR A 12 3.79 3.22 -0.76
C TYR A 12 4.64 2.11 -0.15
N GLU A 13 5.60 2.50 0.66
CA GLU A 13 6.32 1.58 1.54
C GLU A 13 6.70 2.24 2.84
N LYS A 14 6.62 1.48 3.93
CA LYS A 14 7.05 1.94 5.25
C LYS A 14 7.52 0.78 6.11
N SER A 15 8.69 0.94 6.72
CA SER A 15 9.19 0.07 7.80
C SER A 15 8.51 0.43 9.12
N ASN A 16 8.35 -0.54 10.03
CA ASN A 16 7.71 -0.34 11.33
C ASN A 16 6.34 0.37 11.25
N TYR A 17 5.51 -0.06 10.28
CA TYR A 17 4.22 0.54 9.97
C TYR A 17 3.28 0.57 11.18
N LYS A 18 2.57 1.68 11.39
CA LYS A 18 1.72 1.92 12.57
C LYS A 18 0.25 2.15 12.22
N ASN A 19 -0.20 1.61 11.08
CA ASN A 19 -1.56 1.84 10.57
C ASN A 19 -1.84 3.31 10.24
N ASP A 20 -0.83 4.01 9.75
CA ASP A 20 -0.82 5.46 9.54
C ASP A 20 -0.85 5.88 8.06
N TRP A 21 -1.01 4.92 7.14
CA TRP A 21 -1.22 5.25 5.74
C TRP A 21 -2.65 5.74 5.52
N ASN A 22 -2.77 6.94 4.97
CA ASN A 22 -4.00 7.71 4.80
C ASN A 22 -4.38 7.91 3.32
N GLY A 23 -3.94 6.98 2.45
CA GLY A 23 -4.26 6.99 1.02
C GLY A 23 -3.34 7.85 0.15
N TYR A 24 -2.26 8.40 0.70
CA TYR A 24 -1.31 9.19 -0.07
C TYR A 24 -0.33 8.30 -0.85
N VAL A 25 -0.05 8.69 -2.10
CA VAL A 25 1.01 8.05 -2.90
C VAL A 25 2.35 8.66 -2.56
N HIS A 26 3.43 7.91 -2.80
CA HIS A 26 4.75 8.53 -2.92
C HIS A 26 4.74 9.47 -4.14
N SER A 27 5.44 10.59 -4.04
CA SER A 27 5.45 11.73 -4.98
C SER A 27 5.75 11.39 -6.44
N ASN A 28 6.23 10.17 -6.73
CA ASN A 28 6.56 9.71 -8.07
C ASN A 28 5.60 8.64 -8.65
N SER A 29 4.49 8.28 -7.97
CA SER A 29 3.82 7.01 -8.26
C SER A 29 2.62 7.08 -9.23
N VAL A 30 1.81 8.15 -9.29
CA VAL A 30 0.70 8.24 -10.27
C VAL A 30 0.26 9.71 -10.46
N GLY A 31 0.76 10.40 -11.49
CA GLY A 31 0.32 11.77 -11.84
C GLY A 31 0.55 12.81 -10.74
N SER A 32 0.01 14.02 -10.91
CA SER A 32 0.12 15.13 -9.93
C SER A 32 -0.86 15.01 -8.75
N ALA A 33 -1.41 13.82 -8.50
CA ALA A 33 -2.41 13.60 -7.45
C ALA A 33 -1.74 13.10 -6.17
N ASP A 34 -2.00 13.79 -5.06
CA ASP A 34 -1.43 13.42 -3.75
C ASP A 34 -2.03 12.11 -3.19
N LYS A 35 -3.26 11.76 -3.61
CA LYS A 35 -4.02 10.60 -3.12
C LYS A 35 -4.28 9.57 -4.21
N VAL A 36 -4.38 8.32 -3.80
CA VAL A 36 -4.80 7.23 -4.68
C VAL A 36 -6.27 7.38 -5.08
N PRO A 37 -6.65 7.03 -6.32
CA PRO A 37 -8.04 7.00 -6.73
C PRO A 37 -8.79 5.83 -6.08
N ASN A 38 -10.12 5.84 -6.20
CA ASN A 38 -10.95 4.70 -5.81
C ASN A 38 -10.55 3.44 -6.57
N GLY A 39 -10.51 2.31 -5.89
CA GLY A 39 -10.20 1.03 -6.52
C GLY A 39 -9.58 -0.01 -5.59
N THR A 40 -9.19 -1.12 -6.21
CA THR A 40 -8.53 -2.23 -5.53
C THR A 40 -7.02 -2.04 -5.51
N TYR A 41 -6.46 -2.27 -4.32
CA TYR A 41 -5.03 -2.22 -4.02
C TYR A 41 -4.62 -3.50 -3.32
N TYR A 42 -3.32 -3.71 -3.25
CA TYR A 42 -2.73 -4.88 -2.62
C TYR A 42 -1.68 -4.44 -1.62
N TYR A 43 -1.59 -5.10 -0.48
CA TYR A 43 -0.48 -4.90 0.44
C TYR A 43 0.30 -6.19 0.67
N ILE A 44 1.59 -6.01 0.94
CA ILE A 44 2.48 -7.05 1.45
C ILE A 44 2.98 -6.62 2.84
N ILE A 45 2.79 -7.48 3.83
CA ILE A 45 3.30 -7.31 5.19
C ILE A 45 4.32 -8.41 5.46
N ASN A 46 5.55 -8.00 5.76
CA ASN A 46 6.61 -8.87 6.23
C ASN A 46 6.83 -8.64 7.73
N LEU A 47 6.56 -9.66 8.55
CA LEU A 47 6.83 -9.65 9.98
C LEU A 47 8.24 -10.19 10.22
N ARG A 48 9.20 -9.28 10.36
CA ARG A 48 10.61 -9.65 10.61
C ARG A 48 10.73 -10.49 11.88
N ASN A 49 11.60 -11.51 11.83
CA ASN A 49 11.89 -12.42 12.94
C ASN A 49 10.68 -13.24 13.47
N SER A 50 9.56 -13.27 12.74
CA SER A 50 8.39 -14.06 13.14
C SER A 50 8.47 -15.53 12.70
N GLY A 51 9.34 -15.87 11.75
CA GLY A 51 9.33 -17.18 11.07
C GLY A 51 8.15 -17.38 10.11
N LEU A 52 7.24 -16.41 10.01
CA LEU A 52 6.07 -16.47 9.13
C LEU A 52 6.41 -15.99 7.72
N LYS A 53 5.75 -16.59 6.72
CA LYS A 53 5.79 -16.09 5.35
C LYS A 53 5.10 -14.71 5.28
N PRO A 54 5.52 -13.83 4.37
CA PRO A 54 4.84 -12.55 4.17
C PRO A 54 3.35 -12.72 3.86
N PHE A 55 2.53 -11.81 4.37
CA PHE A 55 1.10 -11.77 4.10
C PHE A 55 0.84 -10.87 2.90
N ALA A 56 0.12 -11.36 1.90
CA ALA A 56 -0.35 -10.58 0.76
C ALA A 56 -1.89 -10.62 0.72
N LYS A 57 -2.53 -9.45 0.72
CA LYS A 57 -4.00 -9.35 0.61
C LYS A 57 -4.41 -8.14 -0.23
N GLY A 58 -5.57 -8.27 -0.88
CA GLY A 58 -6.25 -7.17 -1.54
C GLY A 58 -7.13 -6.37 -0.58
N PHE A 59 -7.32 -5.09 -0.86
CA PHE A 59 -8.24 -4.21 -0.14
C PHE A 59 -8.79 -3.13 -1.11
N TYR A 60 -9.94 -2.56 -0.77
CA TYR A 60 -10.56 -1.51 -1.56
C TYR A 60 -10.39 -0.15 -0.89
N VAL A 61 -10.02 0.87 -1.67
CA VAL A 61 -10.05 2.26 -1.26
C VAL A 61 -11.23 2.92 -1.95
N GLY A 62 -12.09 3.55 -1.17
CA GLY A 62 -13.23 4.32 -1.66
C GLY A 62 -13.32 5.65 -0.92
N THR A 63 -13.45 6.75 -1.66
CA THR A 63 -13.90 8.04 -1.16
C THR A 63 -15.42 7.99 -1.04
N LYS A 64 -15.95 8.35 0.13
CA LYS A 64 -17.35 8.79 0.22
C LYS A 64 -17.53 10.12 -0.49
#